data_AF-A0A4V0YJ50-F1
#
_entry.id   AF-A0A4V0YJ50-F1
#
_cell.length_a   1.000
_cell.length_b   1.000
_cell.length_c   1.000
_cell.angle_alpha   90.00
_cell.angle_beta   90.00
_cell.angle_gamma   90.00
#
_symmetry.space_group_name_H-M   'P 1'
#
loop_
_entity.id
_entity.type
_entity.pdbx_description
1 polymer ?
#
loop_
_entity_poly.entity_id
_entity_poly.type
_entity_poly.pdbx_seq_one_letter_code
_entity_poly.pdbx_strand_id
1 'polypeptide(L)'
;MSVRRYQPEVPEMGLYIPAATPALAAVKKGSAIVGAPREGYLVVYYEGGIYQHNKDMPFAEKLAIAAGRLSDRAPTVALAAVQDSDVQRVGTVSYDQILRGWILSDLTDAAALADWLGSGDELVVGGTPEQRQRAAGLILDEGRGGTGAIMAYQRARAEGRDGIEALIEYDRQNKEP
;
A
#
# COMPACT_ATOMS: atom_id res chain seq x y z
N MET A 1 0.60 2.32 -29.25
CA MET A 1 1.20 3.27 -28.28
C MET A 1 1.62 2.47 -27.06
N SER A 2 2.91 2.45 -26.70
CA SER A 2 3.35 1.77 -25.47
C SER A 2 2.92 2.59 -24.26
N VAL A 3 2.00 2.08 -23.46
CA VAL A 3 1.61 2.72 -22.19
C VAL A 3 2.83 2.68 -21.27
N ARG A 4 3.37 3.86 -20.91
CA ARG A 4 4.50 3.95 -20.00
C ARG A 4 4.07 3.41 -18.63
N ARG A 5 4.78 2.40 -18.12
CA ARG A 5 4.52 1.88 -16.77
C ARG A 5 4.79 2.98 -15.76
N TYR A 6 3.89 3.14 -14.80
CA TYR A 6 4.11 4.05 -13.67
C TYR A 6 5.33 3.59 -12.87
N GLN A 7 6.24 4.52 -12.61
CA GLN A 7 7.42 4.31 -11.79
C GLN A 7 7.40 5.37 -10.68
N PRO A 8 7.12 4.99 -9.43
CA PRO A 8 7.10 5.93 -8.31
C PRO A 8 8.49 6.52 -8.06
N GLU A 9 8.58 7.81 -7.70
CA GLU A 9 9.88 8.41 -7.32
C GLU A 9 10.37 7.87 -5.98
N VAL A 10 9.44 7.52 -5.09
CA VAL A 10 9.71 6.88 -3.79
C VAL A 10 8.98 5.53 -3.76
N PRO A 11 9.60 4.45 -4.25
CA PRO A 11 8.94 3.14 -4.41
C PRO A 11 8.61 2.44 -3.09
N GLU A 12 9.25 2.85 -1.99
CA GLU A 12 9.10 2.29 -0.66
C GLU A 12 9.13 3.41 0.39
N MET A 13 8.27 3.30 1.39
CA MET A 13 8.13 4.27 2.48
C MET A 13 7.70 3.58 3.77
N GLY A 14 7.97 4.22 4.92
CA GLY A 14 7.53 3.69 6.21
C GLY A 14 6.04 3.93 6.43
N LEU A 15 5.36 2.99 7.08
CA LEU A 15 4.03 3.18 7.66
C LEU A 15 4.18 3.55 9.13
N TYR A 16 3.48 4.60 9.56
CA TYR A 16 3.61 5.16 10.90
C TYR A 16 2.25 5.32 11.58
N ILE A 17 2.31 5.37 12.92
CA ILE A 17 1.25 5.90 13.79
C ILE A 17 1.84 7.06 14.60
N PRO A 18 1.03 8.04 15.04
CA PRO A 18 1.56 9.18 15.79
C PRO A 18 1.96 8.75 17.21
N ALA A 19 3.10 9.26 17.67
CA ALA A 19 3.34 9.38 19.10
C ALA A 19 2.48 10.52 19.67
N ALA A 20 2.28 10.57 20.99
CA ALA A 20 1.44 11.59 21.64
C ALA A 20 2.09 12.99 21.60
N THR A 21 2.17 13.61 20.42
CA THR A 21 2.85 14.89 20.19
C THR A 21 1.98 15.90 19.44
N PRO A 22 2.19 17.21 19.62
CA PRO A 22 1.40 18.25 18.94
C PRO A 22 1.60 18.28 17.43
N ALA A 23 2.72 17.76 16.92
CA ALA A 23 3.09 17.84 15.49
C ALA A 23 2.05 17.17 14.58
N LEU A 24 1.32 16.18 15.10
CA LEU A 24 0.29 15.43 14.39
C LEU A 24 -1.11 15.63 14.99
N ALA A 25 -1.35 16.76 15.67
CA ALA A 25 -2.64 17.08 16.28
C ALA A 25 -3.81 17.12 15.26
N ALA A 26 -3.52 17.35 13.97
CA ALA A 26 -4.50 17.35 12.89
C ALA A 26 -4.84 15.94 12.34
N VAL A 27 -4.12 14.90 12.79
CA VAL A 27 -4.30 13.52 12.36
C VAL A 27 -5.28 12.81 13.30
N LYS A 28 -6.33 12.22 12.75
CA LYS A 28 -7.32 11.45 13.53
C LYS A 28 -6.93 9.98 13.60
N LYS A 29 -7.37 9.31 14.66
CA LYS A 29 -7.36 7.84 14.77
C LYS A 29 -7.94 7.21 13.50
N GLY A 30 -7.32 6.15 12.98
CA GLY A 30 -7.68 5.52 11.70
C GLY A 30 -7.16 6.23 10.45
N SER A 31 -6.29 7.23 10.56
CA SER A 31 -5.60 7.82 9.40
C SER A 31 -4.47 6.92 8.91
N ALA A 32 -4.23 6.90 7.60
CA ALA A 32 -3.00 6.36 7.03
C ALA A 32 -1.92 7.44 7.08
N ILE A 33 -0.73 7.09 7.59
CA ILE A 33 0.43 7.99 7.67
C ILE A 33 1.62 7.28 7.09
N VAL A 34 2.15 7.81 5.99
CA VAL A 34 3.35 7.28 5.34
C VAL A 34 4.44 8.32 5.38
N GLY A 35 5.69 7.88 5.49
CA GLY A 35 6.81 8.79 5.66
C GLY A 35 8.10 8.32 5.02
N ALA A 36 8.92 9.29 4.61
CA ALA A 36 10.26 9.07 4.11
C ALA A 36 11.24 10.06 4.78
N PRO A 37 12.49 9.63 5.05
CA PRO A 37 13.50 10.48 5.67
C PRO A 37 13.92 11.62 4.74
N ARG A 38 14.17 12.78 5.32
CA ARG A 38 14.69 13.98 4.67
C ARG A 38 15.56 14.77 5.64
N GLU A 39 16.85 14.89 5.35
CA GLU A 39 17.81 15.79 6.03
C GLU A 39 17.54 16.06 7.53
N GLY A 40 17.52 15.01 8.34
CA GLY A 40 17.38 15.11 9.81
C GLY A 40 15.94 15.19 10.33
N TYR A 41 14.94 14.97 9.48
CA TYR A 41 13.54 14.83 9.88
C TYR A 41 12.82 13.81 8.96
N LEU A 42 11.58 13.46 9.31
CA LEU A 42 10.68 12.68 8.46
C LEU A 42 9.68 13.62 7.79
N VAL A 43 9.53 13.50 6.47
CA VAL A 43 8.37 14.06 5.77
C VAL A 43 7.29 12.99 5.77
N VAL A 44 6.17 13.28 6.42
CA VAL A 44 5.00 12.40 6.44
C VAL A 44 3.86 12.99 5.61
N TYR A 45 3.19 12.12 4.88
CA TYR A 45 1.92 12.39 4.21
C TYR A 45 0.85 11.56 4.90
N TYR A 46 -0.35 12.12 5.02
CA TYR A 46 -1.44 11.40 5.68
C TYR A 46 -2.79 11.59 4.99
N GLU A 47 -3.69 10.65 5.26
CA GLU A 47 -5.09 10.65 4.80
C GLU A 47 -6.01 10.10 5.90
N GLY A 48 -7.11 10.79 6.19
CA GLY A 48 -7.98 10.59 7.37
C GLY A 48 -7.98 11.75 8.40
N GLY A 49 -7.38 12.90 8.09
CA GLY A 49 -7.23 14.04 9.00
C GLY A 49 -8.53 14.71 9.45
N ILE A 50 -8.46 15.62 10.44
CA ILE A 50 -9.64 16.25 11.07
C ILE A 50 -10.57 16.92 10.06
N TYR A 51 -9.98 17.58 9.06
CA TYR A 51 -10.65 18.41 8.06
C TYR A 51 -10.95 17.70 6.74
N GLN A 52 -10.62 16.41 6.63
CA GLN A 52 -10.88 15.66 5.41
C GLN A 52 -12.29 15.04 5.46
N HIS A 53 -13.01 15.09 4.35
CA HIS A 53 -14.36 14.52 4.21
C HIS A 53 -14.38 12.99 4.09
N ASN A 54 -13.23 12.33 4.26
CA ASN A 54 -13.00 10.94 3.89
C ASN A 54 -13.09 9.99 5.10
N LYS A 55 -13.99 10.30 6.05
CA LYS A 55 -14.08 9.57 7.33
C LYS A 55 -14.39 8.09 7.13
N ASP A 56 -15.26 7.79 6.18
CA ASP A 56 -15.75 6.43 5.89
C ASP A 56 -14.92 5.71 4.82
N MET A 57 -13.82 6.32 4.37
CA MET A 57 -12.92 5.71 3.39
C MET A 57 -12.12 4.56 4.03
N PRO A 58 -12.05 3.38 3.39
CA PRO A 58 -11.27 2.26 3.89
C PRO A 58 -9.78 2.62 4.07
N PHE A 59 -9.14 2.04 5.09
CA PHE A 59 -7.71 2.29 5.34
C PHE A 59 -6.82 2.05 4.12
N ALA A 60 -7.04 0.99 3.35
CA ALA A 60 -6.24 0.68 2.16
C ALA A 60 -6.30 1.79 1.10
N GLU A 61 -7.44 2.46 0.96
CA GLU A 61 -7.61 3.57 0.03
C GLU A 61 -6.91 4.84 0.55
N LYS A 62 -7.07 5.15 1.85
CA LYS A 62 -6.32 6.23 2.51
C LYS A 62 -4.80 6.03 2.35
N LEU A 63 -4.32 4.80 2.54
CA LEU A 63 -2.94 4.41 2.38
C LEU A 63 -2.43 4.65 0.95
N ALA A 64 -3.21 4.22 -0.05
CA ALA A 64 -2.85 4.41 -1.46
C ALA A 64 -2.78 5.89 -1.84
N ILE A 65 -3.69 6.73 -1.32
CA ILE A 65 -3.67 8.18 -1.56
C ILE A 65 -2.45 8.83 -0.90
N ALA A 66 -2.19 8.54 0.38
CA ALA A 66 -1.07 9.10 1.10
C ALA A 66 0.27 8.70 0.45
N ALA A 67 0.41 7.42 0.08
CA ALA A 67 1.60 6.89 -0.58
C ALA A 67 1.81 7.46 -1.99
N GLY A 68 0.75 7.57 -2.79
CA GLY A 68 0.81 8.21 -4.10
C GLY A 68 1.27 9.66 -4.01
N ARG A 69 0.72 10.42 -3.05
CA ARG A 69 1.15 11.82 -2.85
C ARG A 69 2.59 11.95 -2.38
N LEU A 70 3.04 11.07 -1.47
CA LEU A 70 4.43 11.09 -1.00
C LEU A 70 5.39 10.74 -2.15
N SER A 71 5.09 9.68 -2.89
CA SER A 71 5.87 9.25 -4.05
C SER A 71 5.98 10.34 -5.10
N ASP A 72 4.85 10.94 -5.48
CA ASP A 72 4.82 11.92 -6.56
C ASP A 72 5.13 13.35 -6.07
N ARG A 73 5.44 13.51 -4.77
CA ARG A 73 5.63 14.80 -4.08
C ARG A 73 4.48 15.78 -4.37
N ALA A 74 3.26 15.24 -4.45
CA ALA A 74 2.09 16.02 -4.83
C ALA A 74 1.81 17.12 -3.78
N PRO A 75 1.51 18.36 -4.20
CA PRO A 75 1.12 19.41 -3.29
C PRO A 75 -0.13 19.02 -2.48
N THR A 76 -0.08 19.16 -1.16
CA THR A 76 -1.22 18.88 -0.28
C THR A 76 -1.11 19.66 1.03
N VAL A 77 -2.22 19.84 1.72
CA VAL A 77 -2.25 20.33 3.11
C VAL A 77 -2.07 19.19 4.12
N ALA A 78 -2.18 17.94 3.68
CA ALA A 78 -2.06 16.74 4.51
C ALA A 78 -0.62 16.21 4.50
N LEU A 79 0.32 17.07 4.87
CA LEU A 79 1.73 16.76 5.02
C LEU A 79 2.29 17.43 6.29
N ALA A 80 3.27 16.80 6.92
CA ALA A 80 3.98 17.36 8.07
C ALA A 80 5.46 16.98 8.02
N ALA A 81 6.31 17.85 8.58
CA ALA A 81 7.69 17.52 8.91
C ALA A 81 7.72 17.18 10.41
N VAL A 82 8.18 15.97 10.73
CA VAL A 82 8.17 15.44 12.09
C VAL A 82 9.52 14.84 12.46
N GLN A 83 9.81 14.70 13.75
CA GLN A 83 10.96 13.97 14.24
C GLN A 83 10.64 12.48 14.37
N ASP A 84 11.66 11.62 14.43
CA ASP A 84 11.46 10.19 14.69
C ASP A 84 10.73 9.94 16.02
N SER A 85 10.90 10.83 17.01
CA SER A 85 10.19 10.75 18.30
C SER A 85 8.69 11.08 18.22
N ASP A 86 8.23 11.70 17.13
CA ASP A 86 6.82 12.07 16.93
C ASP A 86 5.98 10.94 16.34
N VAL A 87 6.61 9.85 15.91
CA VAL A 87 5.94 8.74 15.23
C VAL A 87 6.52 7.39 15.65
N GLN A 88 5.69 6.36 15.59
CA GLN A 88 6.14 4.97 15.70
C GLN A 88 5.99 4.32 14.33
N ARG A 89 7.08 3.77 13.78
CA ARG A 89 7.02 2.94 12.56
C ARG A 89 6.38 1.60 12.91
N VAL A 90 5.34 1.24 12.16
CA VAL A 90 4.60 -0.02 12.33
C VAL A 90 4.68 -0.93 11.11
N GLY A 91 5.27 -0.47 10.01
CA GLY A 91 5.46 -1.29 8.82
C GLY A 91 6.12 -0.57 7.66
N THR A 92 5.97 -1.17 6.48
CA THR A 92 6.52 -0.68 5.21
C THR A 92 5.46 -0.74 4.12
N VAL A 93 5.41 0.31 3.31
CA VAL A 93 4.50 0.44 2.17
C VAL A 93 5.35 0.50 0.92
N SER A 94 5.02 -0.33 -0.07
CA SER A 94 5.72 -0.35 -1.35
C SER A 94 4.75 -0.38 -2.52
N TYR A 95 5.19 0.13 -3.67
CA TYR A 95 4.42 -0.01 -4.91
C TYR A 95 4.66 -1.38 -5.53
N ASP A 96 3.64 -2.23 -5.55
CA ASP A 96 3.70 -3.52 -6.23
C ASP A 96 3.42 -3.34 -7.73
N GLN A 97 4.42 -3.68 -8.56
CA GLN A 97 4.37 -3.52 -10.02
C GLN A 97 3.38 -4.47 -10.71
N ILE A 98 3.04 -5.59 -10.07
CA ILE A 98 2.11 -6.60 -10.60
C ILE A 98 0.69 -6.19 -10.24
N LEU A 99 0.46 -5.83 -8.98
CA LEU A 99 -0.82 -5.31 -8.50
C LEU A 99 -1.13 -3.89 -9.00
N ARG A 100 -0.11 -3.18 -9.46
CA ARG A 100 -0.15 -1.76 -9.89
C ARG A 100 -0.78 -0.89 -8.81
N GLY A 101 -0.30 -1.02 -7.58
CA GLY A 101 -0.86 -0.35 -6.43
C GLY A 101 0.08 -0.33 -5.23
N TRP A 102 -0.17 0.62 -4.33
CA TRP A 102 0.47 0.67 -3.04
C TRP A 102 -0.08 -0.43 -2.13
N ILE A 103 0.82 -1.17 -1.49
CA ILE A 103 0.50 -2.26 -0.58
C ILE A 103 1.28 -2.11 0.73
N LEU A 104 0.71 -2.62 1.81
CA LEU A 104 1.46 -2.92 3.04
C LEU A 104 2.32 -4.16 2.76
N SER A 105 3.63 -3.98 2.58
CA SER A 105 4.56 -5.06 2.24
C SER A 105 5.16 -5.75 3.45
N ASP A 106 5.28 -5.03 4.56
CA ASP A 106 5.77 -5.54 5.82
C ASP A 106 5.06 -4.86 6.99
N LEU A 107 4.86 -5.59 8.08
CA LEU A 107 4.18 -5.11 9.29
C LEU A 107 4.97 -5.53 10.53
N THR A 108 5.59 -4.56 11.17
CA THR A 108 6.47 -4.77 12.32
C THR A 108 5.72 -4.75 13.65
N ASP A 109 4.59 -4.03 13.73
CA ASP A 109 3.77 -3.95 14.93
C ASP A 109 2.27 -3.95 14.59
N ALA A 110 1.74 -5.16 14.40
CA ALA A 110 0.34 -5.37 14.06
C ALA A 110 -0.62 -4.93 15.18
N ALA A 111 -0.21 -5.06 16.44
CA ALA A 111 -1.06 -4.74 17.58
C ALA A 111 -1.24 -3.22 17.72
N ALA A 112 -0.16 -2.45 17.59
CA ALA A 112 -0.23 -0.99 17.63
C ALA A 112 -1.03 -0.43 16.46
N LEU A 113 -0.85 -0.99 15.25
CA LEU A 113 -1.65 -0.58 14.11
C LEU A 113 -3.13 -0.95 14.26
N ALA A 114 -3.45 -2.15 14.77
CA ALA A 114 -4.83 -2.55 15.01
C ALA A 114 -5.52 -1.66 16.06
N ASP A 115 -4.83 -1.30 17.15
CA ASP A 115 -5.37 -0.30 18.09
C ASP A 115 -5.58 1.04 17.40
N TRP A 116 -4.62 1.51 16.60
CA TRP A 116 -4.72 2.76 15.87
C TRP A 116 -5.91 2.81 14.88
N LEU A 117 -6.19 1.71 14.17
CA LEU A 117 -7.31 1.62 13.23
C LEU A 117 -8.65 1.42 13.93
N GLY A 118 -8.66 0.74 15.07
CA GLY A 118 -9.88 0.31 15.74
C GLY A 118 -10.55 -0.87 15.03
N SER A 119 -11.78 -1.21 15.44
CA SER A 119 -12.46 -2.45 15.02
C SER A 119 -13.13 -2.41 13.65
N GLY A 120 -12.91 -1.35 12.86
CA GLY A 120 -13.69 -1.08 11.63
C GLY A 120 -12.93 -1.29 10.32
N ASP A 121 -11.60 -1.28 10.34
CA ASP A 121 -10.78 -1.38 9.14
C ASP A 121 -10.10 -2.74 9.05
N GLU A 122 -10.20 -3.38 7.88
CA GLU A 122 -9.49 -4.62 7.59
C GLU A 122 -8.04 -4.32 7.21
N LEU A 123 -7.10 -4.91 7.94
CA LEU A 123 -5.69 -4.82 7.63
C LEU A 123 -5.33 -5.82 6.53
N VAL A 124 -5.03 -5.32 5.33
CA VAL A 124 -4.70 -6.19 4.18
C VAL A 124 -3.21 -6.05 3.81
N VAL A 125 -2.41 -7.01 4.27
CA VAL A 125 -1.01 -7.17 3.87
C VAL A 125 -0.94 -7.74 2.45
N GLY A 126 -0.04 -7.20 1.63
CA GLY A 126 0.18 -7.68 0.27
C GLY A 126 -0.85 -7.21 -0.76
N GLY A 127 -1.75 -6.28 -0.40
CA GLY A 127 -2.73 -5.66 -1.30
C GLY A 127 -4.13 -6.26 -1.24
N THR A 128 -5.12 -5.46 -1.64
CA THR A 128 -6.55 -5.78 -1.50
C THR A 128 -7.01 -6.89 -2.46
N PRO A 129 -8.13 -7.58 -2.16
CA PRO A 129 -8.73 -8.53 -3.09
C PRO A 129 -9.00 -7.93 -4.48
N GLU A 130 -9.46 -6.68 -4.54
CA GLU A 130 -9.74 -5.97 -5.80
C GLU A 130 -8.44 -5.71 -6.58
N GLN A 131 -7.36 -5.32 -5.89
CA GLN A 131 -6.05 -5.15 -6.51
C GLN A 131 -5.56 -6.47 -7.12
N ARG A 132 -5.70 -7.58 -6.40
CA ARG A 132 -5.30 -8.94 -6.83
C ARG A 132 -6.14 -9.43 -8.00
N GLN A 133 -7.46 -9.27 -7.95
CA GLN A 133 -8.36 -9.60 -9.05
C GLN A 133 -8.03 -8.80 -10.32
N ARG A 134 -7.82 -7.49 -10.18
CA ARG A 134 -7.41 -6.62 -11.30
C ARG A 134 -6.07 -7.05 -11.88
N ALA A 135 -5.09 -7.38 -11.03
CA ALA A 135 -3.79 -7.86 -11.47
C ALA A 135 -3.91 -9.16 -12.27
N ALA A 136 -4.72 -10.11 -11.79
CA ALA A 136 -4.97 -11.36 -12.49
C ALA A 136 -5.61 -11.13 -13.87
N GLY A 137 -6.60 -10.24 -13.95
CA GLY A 137 -7.20 -9.84 -15.23
C GLY A 137 -6.16 -9.27 -16.20
N LEU A 138 -5.27 -8.39 -15.74
CA LEU A 138 -4.23 -7.80 -16.58
C LEU A 138 -3.15 -8.81 -17.03
N ILE A 139 -2.80 -9.77 -16.17
CA ILE A 139 -1.85 -10.83 -16.53
C ILE A 139 -2.43 -11.71 -17.65
N LEU A 140 -3.73 -12.00 -17.60
CA LEU A 140 -4.43 -12.76 -18.64
C LEU A 140 -4.61 -11.94 -19.93
N ASP A 141 -5.00 -10.67 -19.83
CA ASP A 141 -5.32 -9.80 -20.97
C ASP A 141 -4.07 -9.37 -21.78
N GLU A 142 -2.99 -8.99 -21.11
CA GLU A 142 -1.78 -8.48 -21.79
C GLU A 142 -0.94 -9.59 -22.44
N GLY A 143 -1.46 -10.82 -22.56
CA GLY A 143 -0.74 -11.98 -23.10
C GLY A 143 0.47 -12.40 -22.27
N ARG A 144 0.70 -11.77 -21.10
CA ARG A 144 1.79 -12.07 -20.17
C ARG A 144 1.65 -13.46 -19.54
N GLY A 145 0.41 -13.90 -19.37
CA GLY A 145 0.15 -15.21 -18.78
C GLY A 145 0.53 -16.38 -19.69
N GLY A 146 0.32 -16.24 -21.00
CA GLY A 146 0.47 -17.35 -21.95
C GLY A 146 -0.26 -18.63 -21.49
N THR A 147 0.11 -19.77 -22.07
CA THR A 147 -0.39 -21.08 -21.63
C THR A 147 0.04 -21.41 -20.19
N GLY A 148 1.20 -20.93 -19.75
CA GLY A 148 1.76 -21.24 -18.44
C GLY A 148 0.95 -20.67 -17.27
N ALA A 149 0.50 -19.41 -17.33
CA ALA A 149 -0.34 -18.83 -16.27
C ALA A 149 -1.73 -19.46 -16.22
N ILE A 150 -2.31 -19.82 -17.37
CA ILE A 150 -3.59 -20.54 -17.42
C ILE A 150 -3.43 -21.91 -16.76
N MET A 151 -2.33 -22.62 -17.03
CA MET A 151 -2.03 -23.90 -16.38
C MET A 151 -1.79 -23.74 -14.88
N ALA A 152 -1.07 -22.69 -14.45
CA ALA A 152 -0.85 -22.40 -13.04
C ALA A 152 -2.17 -22.16 -12.29
N TYR A 153 -3.07 -21.36 -12.87
CA TYR A 153 -4.41 -21.11 -12.34
C TYR A 153 -5.25 -22.39 -12.26
N GLN A 154 -5.31 -23.17 -13.35
CA GLN A 154 -6.09 -24.41 -13.39
C GLN A 154 -5.58 -25.46 -12.41
N ARG A 155 -4.25 -25.61 -12.31
CA ARG A 155 -3.61 -26.53 -11.37
C ARG A 155 -3.92 -26.13 -9.92
N ALA A 156 -3.76 -24.86 -9.57
CA ALA A 156 -4.08 -24.37 -8.24
C ALA A 156 -5.55 -24.68 -7.87
N ARG A 157 -6.50 -24.43 -8.78
CA ARG A 157 -7.91 -24.77 -8.55
C ARG A 157 -8.16 -26.26 -8.40
N ALA A 158 -7.51 -27.11 -9.19
CA ALA A 158 -7.61 -28.57 -9.07
C ALA A 158 -7.06 -29.09 -7.72
N GLU A 159 -6.08 -28.38 -7.15
CA GLU A 159 -5.48 -28.66 -5.85
C GLU A 159 -6.22 -27.97 -4.68
N GLY A 160 -7.33 -27.24 -4.95
CA GLY A 160 -8.08 -26.51 -3.92
C GLY A 160 -7.39 -25.25 -3.40
N ARG A 161 -6.37 -24.74 -4.11
CA ARG A 161 -5.67 -23.48 -3.81
C ARG A 161 -6.31 -22.29 -4.52
N ASP A 162 -5.97 -21.08 -4.08
CA ASP A 162 -6.41 -19.84 -4.74
C ASP A 162 -5.72 -19.69 -6.11
N GLY A 163 -6.53 -19.68 -7.17
CA GLY A 163 -6.04 -19.52 -8.54
C GLY A 163 -5.50 -18.11 -8.82
N ILE A 164 -6.04 -17.07 -8.19
CA ILE A 164 -5.57 -15.68 -8.38
C ILE A 164 -4.16 -15.54 -7.82
N GLU A 165 -3.93 -16.03 -6.60
CA GLU A 165 -2.60 -16.03 -6.00
C GLU A 165 -1.60 -16.82 -6.84
N ALA A 166 -1.96 -18.02 -7.29
CA ALA A 166 -1.07 -18.84 -8.12
C ALA A 166 -0.69 -18.15 -9.44
N LEU A 167 -1.59 -17.35 -10.00
CA LEU A 167 -1.35 -16.61 -11.24
C LEU A 167 -0.46 -15.38 -11.00
N ILE A 168 -0.62 -14.69 -9.86
CA ILE A 168 0.28 -13.61 -9.43
C ILE A 168 1.68 -14.15 -9.13
N GLU A 169 1.78 -15.29 -8.42
CA GLU A 169 3.05 -15.99 -8.15
C GLU A 169 3.77 -16.38 -9.44
N TYR A 170 3.02 -16.91 -10.42
CA TYR A 170 3.57 -17.23 -11.73
C TYR A 170 4.15 -15.98 -12.42
N ASP A 171 3.43 -14.86 -12.45
CA ASP A 171 3.95 -13.62 -13.08
C ASP A 171 5.16 -13.05 -12.32
N ARG A 172 5.24 -13.21 -10.98
CA ARG A 172 6.44 -12.85 -10.19
C ARG A 172 7.66 -13.66 -10.61
N GLN A 173 7.53 -15.00 -10.65
CA GLN A 173 8.64 -15.91 -10.96
C GLN A 173 9.18 -15.73 -12.39
N ASN A 174 8.34 -15.35 -13.34
CA ASN A 174 8.73 -15.20 -14.75
C ASN A 174 9.21 -13.77 -15.09
N LYS A 175 9.34 -12.88 -14.09
CA LYS A 175 9.78 -11.49 -14.27
C LYS A 175 11.02 -11.11 -13.46
N GLU A 176 11.55 -12.01 -12.64
CA GLU A 176 12.91 -11.87 -12.13
C GLU A 176 13.89 -12.07 -13.30
N PRO A 177 14.82 -11.12 -13.53
CA PRO A 177 15.76 -11.16 -14.66
C PRO A 177 16.76 -12.32 -14.58
#